data_AF-A0A2J6HGS8-F1
#
_entry.id   AF-A0A2J6HGS8-F1
#
_cell.length_a   1.000
_cell.length_b   1.000
_cell.length_c   1.000
_cell.angle_alpha   90.00
_cell.angle_beta   90.00
_cell.angle_gamma   90.00
#
_symmetry.space_group_name_H-M   'P 1'
#
loop_
_entity.id
_entity.type
_entity.pdbx_description
1 polymer ?
#
loop_
_entity_poly.entity_id
_entity_poly.type
_entity_poly.pdbx_seq_one_letter_code
_entity_poly.pdbx_strand_id
1 'polypeptide(L)'
;MNRIFALLLIGFISTGFISAQTTHNVISDRVKCTYTTVDGRITGPYVSYYKTGQIKAKGNFINGMRTGTWMVWDAEDNLVVQREFSDPFTYKQIIPEAPKDDPVELLNTPVYEIKYNDEGYIEPFHVTK
;
A
#
# COMPACT_ATOMS: atom_id res chain seq x y z
N MET A 1 -33.77 7.33 -59.78
CA MET A 1 -34.42 7.94 -58.59
C MET A 1 -33.62 7.50 -57.37
N ASN A 2 -32.67 8.34 -56.93
CA ASN A 2 -31.81 8.10 -55.77
C ASN A 2 -32.58 8.36 -54.48
N ARG A 3 -32.63 7.39 -53.54
CA ARG A 3 -32.72 7.68 -52.10
C ARG A 3 -31.93 6.63 -51.31
N ILE A 4 -30.73 7.06 -50.91
CA ILE A 4 -29.86 6.43 -49.92
C ILE A 4 -30.56 6.59 -48.55
N PHE A 5 -30.79 5.50 -47.83
CA PHE A 5 -31.12 5.55 -46.41
C PHE A 5 -29.86 5.22 -45.61
N ALA A 6 -29.24 6.26 -45.05
CA ALA A 6 -28.22 6.17 -44.03
C ALA A 6 -28.91 6.19 -42.66
N LEU A 7 -28.66 5.19 -41.81
CA LEU A 7 -29.01 5.24 -40.39
C LEU A 7 -27.83 4.74 -39.54
N LEU A 8 -27.07 5.74 -39.09
CA LEU A 8 -26.26 5.87 -37.88
C LEU A 8 -26.07 4.61 -37.02
N LEU A 9 -24.88 4.02 -37.13
CA LEU A 9 -24.27 3.25 -36.06
C LEU A 9 -23.86 4.26 -34.97
N ILE A 10 -24.59 4.34 -33.85
CA ILE A 10 -24.09 5.03 -32.65
C ILE A 10 -23.04 4.11 -32.04
N GLY A 11 -21.79 4.26 -32.49
CA GLY A 11 -20.65 3.70 -31.80
C GLY A 11 -20.46 4.45 -30.49
N PHE A 12 -20.85 3.85 -29.37
CA PHE A 12 -20.28 4.21 -28.08
C PHE A 12 -18.81 3.78 -28.12
N ILE A 13 -17.92 4.66 -28.58
CA ILE A 13 -16.50 4.52 -28.25
C ILE A 13 -16.41 4.83 -26.77
N SER A 14 -16.57 3.80 -25.94
CA SER A 14 -16.04 3.79 -24.60
C SER A 14 -14.54 4.00 -24.75
N THR A 15 -14.09 5.26 -24.70
CA THR A 15 -12.67 5.57 -24.56
C THR A 15 -12.30 5.22 -23.13
N GLY A 16 -12.18 3.92 -22.87
CA GLY A 16 -11.50 3.44 -21.68
C GLY A 16 -10.06 3.93 -21.78
N PHE A 17 -9.69 4.90 -20.96
CA PHE A 17 -8.29 5.18 -20.70
C PHE A 17 -7.72 3.93 -20.03
N ILE A 18 -7.06 3.07 -20.81
CA ILE A 18 -6.27 1.99 -20.24
C ILE A 18 -5.04 2.67 -19.64
N SER A 19 -5.05 2.86 -18.34
CA SER A 19 -3.88 3.35 -17.61
C SER A 19 -2.77 2.31 -17.77
N ALA A 20 -1.66 2.69 -18.42
CA ALA A 20 -0.57 1.77 -18.71
C ALA A 20 0.06 1.26 -17.41
N GLN A 21 -0.02 -0.04 -17.18
CA GLN A 21 0.59 -0.70 -16.03
C GLN A 21 2.04 -1.06 -16.37
N THR A 22 3.00 -0.72 -15.48
CA THR A 22 4.43 -1.03 -15.68
C THR A 22 4.98 -1.81 -14.50
N THR A 23 5.52 -3.00 -14.75
CA THR A 23 6.18 -3.82 -13.73
C THR A 23 7.65 -3.42 -13.61
N HIS A 24 8.09 -3.21 -12.37
CA HIS A 24 9.45 -2.85 -12.00
C HIS A 24 10.10 -4.00 -11.24
N ASN A 25 11.27 -4.42 -11.70
CA ASN A 25 12.15 -5.33 -10.97
C ASN A 25 13.40 -4.54 -10.57
N VAL A 26 13.48 -4.16 -9.30
CA VAL A 26 14.60 -3.38 -8.77
C VAL A 26 15.59 -4.34 -8.14
N ILE A 27 16.84 -4.30 -8.60
CA ILE A 27 17.96 -5.05 -8.04
C ILE A 27 19.10 -4.05 -7.85
N SER A 28 19.44 -3.78 -6.59
CA SER A 28 20.54 -2.89 -6.19
C SER A 28 21.18 -3.39 -4.90
N ASP A 29 22.34 -2.83 -4.54
CA ASP A 29 23.04 -3.16 -3.28
C ASP A 29 22.23 -2.83 -2.02
N ARG A 30 21.22 -1.96 -2.15
CA ARG A 30 20.39 -1.46 -1.03
C ARG A 30 19.00 -2.09 -1.00
N VAL A 31 18.42 -2.37 -2.16
CA VAL A 31 17.03 -2.83 -2.30
C VAL A 31 16.93 -3.86 -3.42
N LYS A 32 16.22 -4.96 -3.13
CA LYS A 32 15.72 -5.90 -4.13
C LYS A 32 14.20 -6.03 -3.95
N CYS A 33 13.42 -5.67 -4.96
CA CYS A 33 11.96 -5.79 -4.92
C CYS A 33 11.32 -5.83 -6.31
N THR A 34 10.10 -6.35 -6.36
CA THR A 34 9.24 -6.34 -7.53
C THR A 34 7.92 -5.68 -7.16
N TYR A 35 7.48 -4.74 -8.01
CA TYR A 35 6.23 -4.02 -7.83
C TYR A 35 5.72 -3.50 -9.17
N THR A 36 4.49 -3.03 -9.19
CA THR A 36 3.89 -2.53 -10.42
C THR A 36 3.34 -1.13 -10.19
N THR A 37 3.39 -0.26 -11.21
CA THR A 37 2.83 1.09 -11.15
C THR A 37 1.73 1.30 -12.19
N VAL A 38 0.71 2.06 -11.82
CA VAL A 38 -0.32 2.63 -12.69
C VAL A 38 -0.39 4.13 -12.40
N ASP A 39 -0.33 4.96 -13.44
CA ASP A 39 -0.31 6.44 -13.32
C ASP A 39 0.73 6.97 -12.31
N GLY A 40 1.92 6.35 -12.31
CA GLY A 40 3.03 6.70 -11.41
C GLY A 40 2.86 6.23 -9.96
N ARG A 41 1.77 5.54 -9.60
CA ARG A 41 1.52 5.03 -8.25
C ARG A 41 1.62 3.51 -8.20
N ILE A 42 2.23 2.97 -7.14
CA ILE A 42 2.36 1.51 -6.98
C ILE A 42 0.97 0.89 -6.79
N THR A 43 0.69 -0.21 -7.48
CA THR A 43 -0.54 -0.96 -7.37
C THR A 43 -0.30 -2.45 -7.57
N GLY A 44 -1.16 -3.28 -7.00
CA GLY A 44 -1.09 -4.73 -7.07
C GLY A 44 -0.01 -5.32 -6.14
N PRO A 45 0.50 -6.52 -6.47
CA PRO A 45 1.39 -7.26 -5.60
C PRO A 45 2.76 -6.60 -5.47
N TYR A 46 3.28 -6.66 -4.25
CA TYR A 46 4.62 -6.22 -3.90
C TYR A 46 5.37 -7.35 -3.19
N VAL A 47 6.63 -7.53 -3.57
CA VAL A 47 7.55 -8.43 -2.88
C VAL A 47 8.93 -7.78 -2.78
N SER A 48 9.58 -7.93 -1.63
CA SER A 48 10.95 -7.50 -1.40
C SER A 48 11.77 -8.61 -0.78
N TYR A 49 13.09 -8.53 -0.94
CA TYR A 49 14.00 -9.61 -0.63
C TYR A 49 15.20 -9.13 0.20
N TYR A 50 15.74 -10.03 1.02
CA TYR A 50 17.06 -9.90 1.61
C TYR A 50 18.15 -10.04 0.55
N LYS A 51 19.39 -9.63 0.87
CA LYS A 51 20.55 -9.82 -0.01
C LYS A 51 20.79 -11.30 -0.33
N THR A 52 20.42 -12.19 0.60
CA THR A 52 20.47 -13.64 0.45
C THR A 52 19.48 -14.17 -0.59
N GLY A 53 18.49 -13.37 -0.99
CA GLY A 53 17.43 -13.76 -1.92
C GLY A 53 16.15 -14.26 -1.27
N GLN A 54 16.14 -14.47 0.05
CA GLN A 54 14.94 -14.79 0.83
C GLN A 54 13.93 -13.63 0.82
N ILE A 55 12.64 -13.93 0.97
CA ILE A 55 11.59 -12.91 1.01
C ILE A 55 11.71 -12.14 2.31
N LYS A 56 11.76 -10.81 2.21
CA LYS A 56 11.74 -9.91 3.35
C LYS A 56 10.33 -9.42 3.67
N ALA A 57 9.56 -9.06 2.66
CA ALA A 57 8.18 -8.64 2.85
C ALA A 57 7.34 -8.89 1.59
N LYS A 58 6.06 -9.20 1.78
CA LYS A 58 5.07 -9.29 0.70
C LYS A 58 3.71 -8.71 1.13
N GLY A 59 2.98 -8.18 0.16
CA GLY A 59 1.65 -7.63 0.35
C GLY A 59 1.12 -7.01 -0.94
N ASN A 60 0.09 -6.18 -0.83
CA ASN A 60 -0.50 -5.47 -1.96
C ASN A 60 -0.54 -3.97 -1.72
N PHE A 61 -0.52 -3.22 -2.82
CA PHE A 61 -0.77 -1.78 -2.86
C PHE A 61 -1.98 -1.45 -3.73
N ILE A 62 -2.68 -0.37 -3.39
CA ILE A 62 -3.63 0.33 -4.26
C ILE A 62 -3.28 1.82 -4.19
N ASN A 63 -3.00 2.43 -5.34
CA ASN A 63 -2.64 3.86 -5.45
C ASN A 63 -1.53 4.31 -4.47
N GLY A 64 -0.51 3.47 -4.29
CA GLY A 64 0.63 3.71 -3.41
C GLY A 64 0.38 3.39 -1.94
N MET A 65 -0.82 2.95 -1.57
CA MET A 65 -1.20 2.65 -0.19
C MET A 65 -1.33 1.14 0.05
N ARG A 66 -0.86 0.66 1.21
CA ARG A 66 -0.94 -0.76 1.56
C ARG A 66 -2.39 -1.20 1.70
N THR A 67 -2.69 -2.42 1.27
CA THR A 67 -4.01 -3.03 1.42
C THR A 67 -3.90 -4.53 1.72
N GLY A 68 -4.92 -5.06 2.41
CA GLY A 68 -5.04 -6.47 2.75
C GLY A 68 -3.91 -6.98 3.65
N THR A 69 -3.57 -8.26 3.50
CA THR A 69 -2.54 -8.89 4.32
C THR A 69 -1.14 -8.46 3.91
N TRP A 70 -0.39 -7.96 4.88
CA TRP A 70 1.04 -7.68 4.78
C TRP A 70 1.81 -8.57 5.74
N MET A 71 2.89 -9.13 5.23
CA MET A 71 3.75 -10.04 5.97
C MET A 71 5.22 -9.65 5.81
N VAL A 72 5.99 -9.82 6.89
CA VAL A 72 7.43 -9.57 6.96
C VAL A 72 8.11 -10.76 7.61
N TRP A 73 9.17 -11.25 6.99
CA TRP A 73 10.02 -12.30 7.50
C TRP A 73 11.36 -11.73 7.94
N ASP A 74 12.03 -12.39 8.87
CA ASP A 74 13.43 -12.15 9.17
C ASP A 74 14.36 -12.86 8.15
N ALA A 75 15.67 -12.79 8.38
CA ALA A 75 16.67 -13.39 7.48
C ALA A 75 16.85 -14.92 7.66
N GLU A 76 16.09 -15.52 8.57
CA GLU A 76 16.03 -16.95 8.87
C GLU A 76 14.69 -17.55 8.40
N ASP A 77 13.96 -16.83 7.54
CA ASP A 77 12.63 -17.17 7.02
C ASP A 77 11.52 -17.31 8.10
N ASN A 78 11.70 -16.73 9.29
CA ASN A 78 10.63 -16.69 10.30
C ASN A 78 9.68 -15.52 10.04
N LEU A 79 8.36 -15.78 10.09
CA LEU A 79 7.35 -14.74 9.98
C LEU A 79 7.29 -13.90 11.27
N VAL A 80 7.78 -12.67 11.22
CA VAL A 80 7.90 -11.78 12.39
C VAL A 80 6.80 -10.73 12.46
N VAL A 81 6.17 -10.39 11.32
CA VAL A 81 5.04 -9.47 11.29
C VAL A 81 3.98 -9.98 10.33
N GLN A 82 2.73 -9.95 10.77
CA GLN A 82 1.55 -10.11 9.93
C GLN A 82 0.52 -9.07 10.32
N ARG A 83 0.03 -8.30 9.36
CA ARG A 83 -0.99 -7.25 9.54
C ARG A 83 -2.06 -7.38 8.48
N GLU A 84 -3.29 -7.08 8.84
CA GLU A 84 -4.42 -6.97 7.92
C GLU A 84 -4.87 -5.52 7.85
N PHE A 85 -4.68 -4.87 6.71
CA PHE A 85 -5.06 -3.47 6.49
C PHE A 85 -6.52 -3.38 6.03
N SER A 86 -7.38 -2.78 6.85
CA SER A 86 -8.76 -2.45 6.46
C SER A 86 -8.81 -1.20 5.58
N ASP A 87 -7.88 -0.27 5.82
CA ASP A 87 -7.63 0.91 5.01
C ASP A 87 -6.14 1.31 5.13
N PRO A 88 -5.65 2.30 4.37
CA PRO A 88 -4.23 2.70 4.38
C PRO A 88 -3.66 3.09 5.75
N PHE A 89 -4.51 3.49 6.69
CA PHE A 89 -4.13 4.03 8.00
C PHE A 89 -4.52 3.09 9.15
N THR A 90 -5.50 2.21 8.94
CA THR A 90 -5.98 1.26 9.95
C THR A 90 -5.60 -0.18 9.60
N TYR A 91 -5.03 -0.90 10.57
CA TYR A 91 -4.75 -2.32 10.43
C TYR A 91 -4.99 -3.08 11.73
N LYS A 92 -5.31 -4.37 11.61
CA LYS A 92 -5.23 -5.34 12.70
C LYS A 92 -3.87 -6.02 12.67
N GLN A 93 -3.10 -5.95 13.75
CA GLN A 93 -1.89 -6.76 13.87
C GLN A 93 -2.26 -8.18 14.28
N ILE A 94 -1.77 -9.15 13.51
CA ILE A 94 -1.94 -10.59 13.74
C ILE A 94 -0.67 -11.16 14.39
N ILE A 95 0.51 -10.73 13.91
CA ILE A 95 1.81 -11.15 14.46
C ILE A 95 2.72 -9.91 14.70
N PRO A 96 3.35 -9.81 15.89
CA PRO A 96 2.98 -10.54 17.09
C PRO A 96 1.54 -10.19 17.51
N GLU A 97 0.84 -11.13 18.14
CA GLU A 97 -0.48 -10.84 18.73
C GLU A 97 -0.30 -9.68 19.71
N ALA A 98 -1.08 -8.61 19.54
CA ALA A 98 -1.04 -7.51 20.47
C ALA A 98 -1.39 -8.06 21.88
N PRO A 99 -0.71 -7.61 22.95
CA PRO A 99 -1.08 -7.99 24.30
C PRO A 99 -2.60 -7.78 24.51
N LYS A 100 -3.27 -8.79 25.06
CA LYS A 100 -4.71 -8.72 25.39
C LYS A 100 -4.95 -7.95 26.67
N ASP A 101 -3.94 -7.88 27.51
CA ASP A 101 -3.97 -7.10 28.74
C ASP A 101 -4.04 -5.62 28.37
N ASP A 102 -4.82 -4.87 29.15
CA ASP A 102 -4.89 -3.42 29.01
C ASP A 102 -3.46 -2.87 28.98
N PRO A 103 -3.16 -1.92 28.09
CA PRO A 103 -1.86 -1.26 28.12
C PRO A 103 -1.66 -0.76 29.53
N VAL A 104 -0.60 -1.22 30.20
CA VAL A 104 -0.24 -0.71 31.52
C VAL A 104 -0.18 0.81 31.37
N GLU A 105 -1.08 1.53 32.06
CA GLU A 105 -1.20 3.00 31.95
C GLU A 105 0.12 3.74 32.25
N LEU A 106 1.08 3.03 32.84
CA LEU A 106 2.44 3.48 33.05
C LEU A 106 3.20 3.50 31.71
N LEU A 107 3.24 4.69 31.08
CA LEU A 107 4.19 5.18 30.05
C LEU A 107 3.66 5.40 28.62
N ASN A 108 2.38 5.17 28.32
CA ASN A 108 1.86 5.28 26.95
C ASN A 108 0.99 6.52 26.66
N THR A 109 1.05 7.57 27.49
CA THR A 109 0.59 8.89 27.03
C THR A 109 1.61 9.37 25.99
N PRO A 110 1.26 9.47 24.69
CA PRO A 110 2.17 10.07 23.72
C PRO A 110 2.50 11.48 24.22
N VAL A 111 3.80 11.82 24.28
CA VAL A 111 4.28 13.15 24.71
C VAL A 111 3.86 14.25 23.72
N TYR A 112 3.13 13.88 22.66
CA TYR A 112 2.64 14.78 21.63
C TYR A 112 1.14 14.57 21.39
N GLU A 113 0.43 15.67 21.18
CA GLU A 113 -0.92 15.66 20.63
C GLU A 113 -0.84 15.57 19.10
N ILE A 114 -1.58 14.64 18.50
CA ILE A 114 -1.74 14.57 17.04
C ILE A 114 -2.69 15.69 16.63
N LYS A 115 -2.20 16.64 15.82
CA LYS A 115 -3.01 17.71 15.22
C LYS A 115 -3.16 17.48 13.73
N TYR A 116 -4.35 17.70 13.21
CA TYR A 116 -4.65 17.62 11.78
C TYR A 116 -4.83 19.05 11.24
N ASN A 117 -4.32 19.30 10.03
CA ASN A 117 -4.60 20.54 9.32
C ASN A 117 -5.99 20.49 8.64
N ASP A 118 -6.41 21.61 8.02
CA ASP A 118 -7.71 21.75 7.36
C ASP A 118 -7.90 20.78 6.17
N GLU A 119 -6.82 20.18 5.67
CA GLU A 119 -6.81 19.20 4.58
C GLU A 119 -6.85 17.75 5.09
N GLY A 120 -6.85 17.54 6.42
CA GLY A 120 -6.89 16.22 7.04
C GLY A 120 -5.54 15.51 7.15
N TYR A 121 -4.43 16.22 6.92
CA TYR A 121 -3.08 15.69 7.13
C TYR A 121 -2.58 15.97 8.55
N ILE A 122 -1.79 15.04 9.10
CA ILE A 122 -1.13 15.22 10.40
C ILE A 122 -0.07 16.33 10.28
N GLU A 123 -0.19 17.38 11.10
CA GLU A 123 0.84 18.41 11.22
C GLU A 123 2.11 17.82 11.84
N PRO A 124 3.31 18.11 11.30
CA PRO A 124 4.55 17.60 11.87
C PRO A 124 4.70 18.03 13.35
N PHE A 125 5.03 17.04 14.19
CA PHE A 125 5.01 17.11 15.65
C PHE A 125 5.68 18.38 16.20
N HIS A 126 4.93 19.23 16.93
CA HIS A 126 5.52 20.22 17.82
C HIS A 126 5.80 19.57 19.17
N VAL A 127 7.08 19.34 19.47
CA VAL A 127 7.50 18.93 20.82
C VAL A 127 7.48 20.17 21.71
N THR A 128 6.50 20.27 22.61
CA THR A 128 6.52 21.26 23.69
C THR A 128 7.64 20.89 24.68
N LYS A 129 8.54 21.85 24.91
CA LYS A 129 9.70 21.74 25.80
C LYS A 129 9.30 21.77 27.27
#